data_AF-A0A1C5C7S4-F1
#
_entry.id   AF-A0A1C5C7S4-F1
#
_cell.length_a   1.000
_cell.length_b   1.000
_cell.length_c   1.000
_cell.angle_alpha   90.00
_cell.angle_beta   90.00
_cell.angle_gamma   90.00
#
_symmetry.space_group_name_H-M   'P 1'
#
loop_
_entity.id
_entity.type
_entity.pdbx_description
1 polymer ?
#
loop_
_entity_poly.entity_id
_entity_poly.type
_entity_poly.pdbx_seq_one_letter_code
_entity_poly.pdbx_strand_id
1 'polypeptide(L)'
;RAGGIQARGKEGERRLYGEAGRVLDGHSAGLLLVAAHTGGYPRSRTQVFLVPGDAPGLTRTRLTALDETRPLARVELRDTPAEPLGADGTADATAALAAAGRTAAAILAAEAVGTAAGALERTVEYVKTREQFGRAVGSFQAVKHRLADLYVRVEAARSAAYHAAREPESGPLALAQALEAARITTGEAVQLHGGIGFTWEHEAHRYLKRAAGDELLFGPVHRLRDHAAERAGLFGPADAASGVPHGAGVR
;
A
#
# COMPACT_ATOMS: atom_id res chain seq x y z
N ARG A 1 16.49 -2.98 -9.30
CA ARG A 1 17.20 -2.22 -10.36
C ARG A 1 16.86 -0.76 -10.17
N ALA A 2 17.83 0.03 -9.71
CA ALA A 2 17.68 1.45 -9.41
C ALA A 2 18.00 2.25 -10.67
N GLY A 3 16.99 2.47 -11.50
CA GLY A 3 17.05 3.38 -12.63
C GLY A 3 15.72 4.10 -12.68
N GLY A 4 15.46 4.97 -11.70
CA GLY A 4 14.27 5.81 -11.69
C GLY A 4 14.22 6.68 -12.95
N ILE A 5 13.03 7.16 -13.31
CA ILE A 5 12.81 7.96 -14.50
C ILE A 5 13.61 9.26 -14.39
N GLN A 6 14.24 9.67 -15.49
CA GLN A 6 15.06 10.87 -15.59
C GLN A 6 14.40 11.88 -16.52
N ALA A 7 14.42 13.16 -16.18
CA ALA A 7 14.06 14.23 -17.10
C ALA A 7 15.31 14.92 -17.65
N ARG A 8 15.34 15.12 -18.97
CA ARG A 8 16.38 15.85 -19.71
C ARG A 8 15.77 17.01 -20.49
N GLY A 9 16.60 17.94 -20.97
CA GLY A 9 16.16 19.12 -21.71
C GLY A 9 15.95 20.37 -20.84
N LYS A 10 15.69 21.51 -21.50
CA LYS A 10 15.40 22.81 -20.87
C LYS A 10 13.92 22.93 -20.49
N GLU A 11 13.56 23.97 -19.74
CA GLU A 11 12.16 24.33 -19.49
C GLU A 11 11.40 24.50 -20.82
N GLY A 12 10.21 23.91 -20.92
CA GLY A 12 9.41 23.85 -22.16
C GLY A 12 9.72 22.68 -23.10
N GLU A 13 10.89 22.04 -22.98
CA GLU A 13 11.33 20.91 -23.83
C GLU A 13 11.76 19.70 -23.01
N ARG A 14 11.05 19.41 -21.93
CA ARG A 14 11.38 18.29 -21.06
C ARG A 14 11.07 16.96 -21.76
N ARG A 15 12.04 16.05 -21.65
CA ARG A 15 11.99 14.69 -22.21
C ARG A 15 12.27 13.68 -21.12
N LEU A 16 11.41 12.68 -20.99
CA LEU A 16 11.52 11.64 -19.97
C LEU A 16 12.14 10.35 -20.54
N TYR A 17 12.97 9.72 -19.71
CA TYR A 17 13.67 8.48 -20.01
C TYR A 17 13.64 7.55 -18.81
N GLY A 18 13.29 6.28 -19.04
CA GLY A 18 13.34 5.24 -18.00
C GLY A 18 12.10 4.36 -18.02
N GLU A 19 11.89 3.62 -16.93
CA GLU A 19 10.74 2.74 -16.79
C GLU A 19 10.16 2.75 -15.38
N ALA A 20 8.85 2.53 -15.28
CA ALA A 20 8.14 2.20 -14.06
C ALA A 20 7.48 0.82 -14.22
N GLY A 21 7.89 -0.13 -13.39
CA GLY A 21 7.54 -1.54 -13.57
C GLY A 21 6.13 -1.94 -13.13
N ARG A 22 5.47 -1.14 -12.27
CA ARG A 22 4.15 -1.43 -11.69
C ARG A 22 3.35 -0.14 -11.52
N VAL A 23 2.63 0.25 -12.57
CA VAL A 23 1.77 1.44 -12.60
C VAL A 23 0.31 1.00 -12.59
N LEU A 24 -0.43 1.38 -11.56
CA LEU A 24 -1.88 1.17 -11.48
C LEU A 24 -2.56 1.85 -12.65
N ASP A 25 -3.39 1.10 -13.37
CA ASP A 25 -4.09 1.57 -14.57
C ASP A 25 -3.20 2.20 -15.65
N GLY A 26 -1.88 1.97 -15.59
CA GLY A 26 -0.94 2.61 -16.52
C GLY A 26 -1.17 2.22 -17.99
N HIS A 27 -1.86 1.10 -18.24
CA HIS A 27 -2.22 0.63 -19.59
C HIS A 27 -3.49 1.31 -20.16
N SER A 28 -4.30 1.97 -19.33
CA SER A 28 -5.56 2.63 -19.72
C SER A 28 -5.62 4.13 -19.39
N ALA A 29 -4.78 4.63 -18.48
CA ALA A 29 -4.72 6.05 -18.10
C ALA A 29 -4.60 7.00 -19.31
N GLY A 30 -5.45 8.03 -19.36
CA GLY A 30 -5.36 9.11 -20.34
C GLY A 30 -4.29 10.16 -20.01
N LEU A 31 -3.88 10.22 -18.74
CA LEU A 31 -2.82 11.10 -18.24
C LEU A 31 -2.02 10.35 -17.18
N LEU A 32 -0.69 10.43 -17.26
CA LEU A 32 0.23 9.88 -16.28
C LEU A 32 0.91 11.02 -15.52
N LEU A 33 0.94 10.91 -14.19
CA LEU A 33 1.80 11.72 -13.33
C LEU A 33 3.11 10.96 -13.11
N VAL A 34 4.20 11.50 -13.61
CA VAL A 34 5.51 10.85 -13.60
C VAL A 34 6.48 11.63 -12.71
N ALA A 35 6.85 11.03 -11.58
CA ALA A 35 7.96 11.53 -10.78
C ALA A 35 9.29 11.16 -11.46
N ALA A 36 10.11 12.16 -11.77
CA ALA A 36 11.39 11.97 -12.44
C ALA A 36 12.50 12.77 -11.75
N HIS A 37 13.69 12.20 -11.73
CA HIS A 37 14.89 12.87 -11.28
C HIS A 37 15.33 13.91 -12.31
N THR A 38 15.67 15.09 -11.82
CA THR A 38 16.10 16.22 -12.63
C THR A 38 17.32 16.87 -12.00
N GLY A 39 18.14 17.54 -12.81
CA GLY A 39 19.42 18.07 -12.36
C GLY A 39 20.46 16.96 -12.21
N GLY A 40 21.69 17.21 -12.67
CA GLY A 40 22.79 16.26 -12.48
C GLY A 40 23.14 16.07 -11.00
N TYR A 41 24.13 15.22 -10.72
CA TYR A 41 24.56 14.84 -9.36
C TYR A 41 24.58 15.97 -8.31
N PRO A 42 25.12 17.18 -8.56
CA PRO A 42 25.17 18.25 -7.54
C PRO A 42 23.83 18.98 -7.31
N ARG A 43 22.81 18.77 -8.14
CA ARG A 43 21.49 19.45 -8.07
C ARG A 43 20.33 18.49 -8.33
N SER A 44 20.50 17.23 -7.97
CA SER A 44 19.49 16.19 -8.13
C SER A 44 18.26 16.55 -7.30
N ARG A 45 17.11 16.59 -7.94
CA ARG A 45 15.80 16.84 -7.31
C ARG A 45 14.74 16.00 -8.00
N THR A 46 13.63 15.73 -7.30
CA THR A 46 12.49 15.03 -7.88
C THR A 46 11.48 16.07 -8.38
N GLN A 47 11.04 15.97 -9.63
CA GLN A 47 9.94 16.78 -10.15
C GLN A 47 8.83 15.86 -10.65
N VAL A 48 7.60 16.36 -10.70
CA VAL A 48 6.46 15.64 -11.26
C VAL A 48 6.15 16.21 -12.64
N PHE A 49 5.86 15.33 -13.58
CA PHE A 49 5.52 15.67 -14.94
C PHE A 49 4.18 15.06 -15.35
N LEU A 50 3.45 15.76 -16.21
CA LEU A 50 2.26 15.30 -16.88
C LEU A 50 2.66 14.71 -18.24
N VAL A 51 2.24 13.48 -18.50
CA VAL A 51 2.46 12.78 -19.77
C VAL A 51 1.11 12.29 -20.31
N PRO A 52 0.64 12.80 -21.47
CA PRO A 52 -0.53 12.25 -22.14
C PRO A 52 -0.38 10.76 -22.44
N GLY A 53 -1.46 9.99 -22.32
CA GLY A 53 -1.43 8.53 -22.49
C GLY A 53 -1.03 8.05 -23.89
N ASP A 54 -1.07 8.94 -24.88
CA ASP A 54 -0.70 8.74 -26.29
C ASP A 54 0.59 9.48 -26.68
N ALA A 55 1.34 10.02 -25.71
CA ALA A 55 2.55 10.78 -25.97
C ALA A 55 3.58 9.95 -26.79
N PRO A 56 4.26 10.55 -27.78
CA PRO A 56 5.27 9.83 -28.56
C PRO A 56 6.41 9.33 -27.67
N GLY A 57 6.92 8.13 -27.95
CA GLY A 57 7.98 7.51 -27.14
C GLY A 57 7.50 6.86 -25.84
N LEU A 58 6.21 6.93 -25.51
CA LEU A 58 5.60 6.22 -24.39
C LEU A 58 5.18 4.80 -24.83
N THR A 59 5.66 3.77 -24.13
CA THR A 59 5.19 2.39 -24.31
C THR A 59 4.52 1.90 -23.03
N ARG A 60 3.32 1.31 -23.16
CA ARG A 60 2.49 0.86 -22.04
C ARG A 60 2.13 -0.60 -22.23
N THR A 61 2.67 -1.47 -21.38
CA THR A 61 2.42 -2.90 -21.46
C THR A 61 1.60 -3.34 -20.27
N ARG A 62 0.35 -3.78 -20.49
CA ARG A 62 -0.48 -4.37 -19.44
C ARG A 62 0.18 -5.64 -18.91
N LEU A 63 0.22 -5.78 -17.59
CA LEU A 63 0.77 -6.94 -16.92
C LEU A 63 -0.34 -7.90 -16.49
N THR A 64 -0.04 -9.19 -16.48
CA THR A 64 -0.86 -10.19 -15.80
C THR A 64 -0.69 -10.01 -14.30
N ALA A 65 -1.70 -9.45 -13.64
CA ALA A 65 -1.74 -9.25 -12.20
C ALA A 65 -2.42 -10.44 -11.50
N LEU A 66 -2.11 -10.65 -10.22
CA LEU A 66 -2.75 -11.67 -9.39
C LEU A 66 -4.25 -11.38 -9.19
N ASP A 67 -4.56 -10.12 -8.92
CA ASP A 67 -5.93 -9.58 -8.87
C ASP A 67 -6.23 -8.84 -10.17
N GLU A 68 -7.10 -9.40 -11.01
CA GLU A 68 -7.51 -8.81 -12.28
C GLU A 68 -8.32 -7.51 -12.10
N THR A 69 -8.88 -7.29 -10.90
CA THR A 69 -9.61 -6.06 -10.56
C THR A 69 -8.70 -4.90 -10.20
N ARG A 70 -7.38 -5.14 -10.12
CA ARG A 70 -6.36 -4.10 -9.88
C ARG A 70 -5.34 -4.11 -11.04
N PRO A 71 -5.68 -3.53 -12.20
CA PRO A 71 -4.83 -3.59 -13.39
C PRO A 71 -3.48 -2.91 -13.17
N LEU A 72 -2.41 -3.58 -13.62
CA LEU A 72 -1.05 -3.06 -13.56
C LEU A 72 -0.44 -2.97 -14.97
N ALA A 73 0.45 -2.01 -15.15
CA ALA A 73 1.22 -1.85 -16.37
C ALA A 73 2.69 -1.60 -16.09
N ARG A 74 3.53 -2.02 -17.04
CA ARG A 74 4.87 -1.47 -17.21
C ARG A 74 4.77 -0.26 -18.13
N VAL A 75 5.35 0.85 -17.69
CA VAL A 75 5.43 2.10 -18.46
C VAL A 75 6.90 2.34 -18.79
N GLU A 76 7.21 2.46 -20.08
CA GLU A 76 8.54 2.80 -20.59
C GLU A 76 8.48 4.15 -21.30
N LEU A 77 9.42 5.02 -20.99
CA LEU A 77 9.55 6.35 -21.60
C LEU A 77 10.88 6.43 -22.34
N ARG A 78 10.81 6.78 -23.62
CA ARG A 78 11.96 6.92 -24.52
C ARG A 78 11.83 8.23 -25.28
N ASP A 79 12.53 9.25 -24.79
CA ASP A 79 12.43 10.61 -25.33
C ASP A 79 10.98 11.14 -25.32
N THR A 80 10.25 10.84 -24.26
CA THR A 80 8.81 11.17 -24.17
C THR A 80 8.62 12.63 -23.77
N PRO A 81 7.88 13.45 -24.52
CA PRO A 81 7.57 14.82 -24.13
C PRO A 81 6.72 14.83 -22.86
N ALA A 82 7.03 15.75 -21.95
CA ALA A 82 6.30 15.87 -20.70
C ALA A 82 6.21 17.33 -20.24
N GLU A 83 5.09 17.69 -19.65
CA GLU A 83 4.85 19.02 -19.09
C GLU A 83 5.15 19.01 -17.58
N PRO A 84 5.97 19.92 -17.04
CA PRO A 84 6.22 19.98 -15.61
C PRO A 84 4.95 20.35 -14.83
N LEU A 85 4.70 19.67 -13.71
CA LEU A 85 3.59 19.97 -12.81
C LEU A 85 4.05 20.92 -11.68
N GLY A 86 3.42 22.09 -11.58
CA GLY A 86 3.68 23.10 -10.55
C GLY A 86 4.17 24.43 -11.12
N ALA A 87 3.89 25.54 -10.41
CA ALA A 87 3.98 26.91 -10.94
C ALA A 87 5.34 27.27 -11.58
N ASP A 88 6.44 26.80 -10.99
CA ASP A 88 7.79 27.17 -11.46
C ASP A 88 8.52 26.01 -12.16
N GLY A 89 7.92 24.82 -12.29
CA GLY A 89 8.54 23.64 -12.92
C GLY A 89 9.92 23.23 -12.39
N THR A 90 10.35 23.78 -11.24
CA THR A 90 11.71 23.69 -10.72
C THR A 90 11.78 23.20 -9.26
N ALA A 91 10.66 23.25 -8.54
CA ALA A 91 10.56 22.84 -7.14
C ALA A 91 10.81 21.34 -6.97
N ASP A 92 11.47 20.98 -5.87
CA ASP A 92 11.61 19.58 -5.48
C ASP A 92 10.29 19.07 -4.88
N ALA A 93 9.67 18.11 -5.55
CA ALA A 93 8.40 17.51 -5.18
C ALA A 93 8.52 16.43 -4.09
N THR A 94 9.72 16.12 -3.59
CA THR A 94 9.94 15.02 -2.64
C THR A 94 9.05 15.13 -1.39
N ALA A 95 8.97 16.31 -0.77
CA ALA A 95 8.12 16.51 0.42
C ALA A 95 6.63 16.39 0.10
N ALA A 96 6.19 16.92 -1.04
CA ALA A 96 4.80 16.84 -1.49
C ALA A 96 4.39 15.40 -1.82
N LEU A 97 5.25 14.64 -2.50
CA LEU A 97 5.05 13.21 -2.79
C LEU A 97 5.00 12.39 -1.49
N ALA A 98 5.86 12.70 -0.51
CA ALA A 98 5.82 12.04 0.78
C ALA A 98 4.49 12.32 1.51
N ALA A 99 4.00 13.57 1.50
CA ALA A 99 2.71 13.93 2.08
C ALA A 99 1.54 13.22 1.38
N ALA A 100 1.52 13.24 0.04
CA ALA A 100 0.53 12.55 -0.75
C ALA A 100 0.55 11.02 -0.50
N GLY A 101 1.74 10.43 -0.35
CA GLY A 101 1.90 9.01 -0.02
C GLY A 101 1.31 8.64 1.35
N ARG A 102 1.42 9.53 2.35
CA ARG A 102 0.81 9.33 3.67
C ARG A 102 -0.72 9.38 3.62
N THR A 103 -1.27 10.35 2.90
CA THR A 103 -2.72 10.41 2.62
C THR A 103 -3.20 9.18 1.85
N ALA A 104 -2.48 8.77 0.81
CA ALA A 104 -2.79 7.58 0.03
C ALA A 104 -2.76 6.31 0.91
N ALA A 105 -1.78 6.18 1.80
CA ALA A 105 -1.70 5.07 2.74
C ALA A 105 -2.91 5.02 3.69
N ALA A 106 -3.39 6.17 4.19
CA ALA A 106 -4.60 6.23 5.01
C ALA A 106 -5.85 5.75 4.24
N ILE A 107 -5.99 6.16 2.98
CA ILE A 107 -7.10 5.72 2.10
C ILE A 107 -7.02 4.21 1.83
N LEU A 108 -5.83 3.71 1.49
CA LEU A 108 -5.59 2.30 1.23
C LEU A 108 -5.79 1.44 2.48
N ALA A 109 -5.51 1.96 3.68
CA ALA A 109 -5.81 1.29 4.93
C ALA A 109 -7.32 1.05 5.08
N ALA A 110 -8.15 2.04 4.73
CA ALA A 110 -9.60 1.88 4.74
C ALA A 110 -10.08 0.84 3.70
N GLU A 111 -9.49 0.81 2.50
CA GLU A 111 -9.78 -0.21 1.49
C GLU A 111 -9.42 -1.64 1.98
N ALA A 112 -8.24 -1.79 2.59
CA ALA A 112 -7.79 -3.06 3.15
C ALA A 112 -8.67 -3.54 4.30
N VAL A 113 -9.14 -2.63 5.17
CA VAL A 113 -10.16 -2.93 6.20
C VAL A 113 -11.46 -3.42 5.55
N GLY A 114 -11.92 -2.77 4.48
CA GLY A 114 -13.11 -3.21 3.73
C GLY A 114 -12.95 -4.61 3.13
N THR A 115 -11.76 -4.90 2.58
CA THR A 115 -11.41 -6.23 2.07
C THR A 115 -11.47 -7.29 3.19
N ALA A 116 -10.87 -7.01 4.34
CA ALA A 116 -10.87 -7.93 5.48
C ALA A 116 -12.29 -8.13 6.05
N ALA A 117 -13.04 -7.05 6.27
CA ALA A 117 -14.39 -7.09 6.82
C ALA A 117 -15.36 -7.82 5.90
N GLY A 118 -15.33 -7.54 4.59
CA GLY A 118 -16.20 -8.19 3.61
C GLY A 118 -15.94 -9.70 3.51
N ALA A 119 -14.67 -10.12 3.59
CA ALA A 119 -14.31 -11.54 3.64
C ALA A 119 -14.79 -12.22 4.93
N LEU A 120 -14.65 -11.55 6.08
CA LEU A 120 -15.12 -12.07 7.37
C LEU A 120 -16.64 -12.24 7.39
N GLU A 121 -17.39 -11.23 6.96
CA GLU A 121 -18.86 -11.24 6.92
C GLU A 121 -19.40 -12.44 6.11
N ARG A 122 -18.93 -12.59 4.87
CA ARG A 122 -19.30 -13.71 4.00
C ARG A 122 -18.91 -15.06 4.57
N THR A 123 -17.74 -15.14 5.21
CA THR A 123 -17.31 -16.37 5.88
C THR A 123 -18.23 -16.73 7.03
N VAL A 124 -18.66 -15.75 7.84
CA VAL A 124 -19.63 -15.96 8.92
C VAL A 124 -20.97 -16.45 8.37
N GLU A 125 -21.45 -15.87 7.26
CA GLU A 125 -22.67 -16.33 6.58
C GLU A 125 -22.55 -17.78 6.10
N TYR A 126 -21.43 -18.11 5.45
CA TYR A 126 -21.17 -19.46 4.94
C TYR A 126 -21.11 -20.51 6.06
N VAL A 127 -20.35 -20.27 7.13
CA VAL A 127 -20.21 -21.27 8.21
C VAL A 127 -21.50 -21.45 9.02
N LYS A 128 -22.42 -20.47 9.00
CA LYS A 128 -23.75 -20.61 9.63
C LYS A 128 -24.65 -21.59 8.89
N THR A 129 -24.53 -21.68 7.56
CA THR A 129 -25.41 -22.50 6.72
C THR A 129 -24.77 -23.82 6.30
N ARG A 130 -23.44 -23.89 6.23
CA ARG A 130 -22.72 -25.11 5.86
C ARG A 130 -22.80 -26.16 6.97
N GLU A 131 -23.33 -27.33 6.66
CA GLU A 131 -23.39 -28.46 7.61
C GLU A 131 -22.30 -29.50 7.35
N GLN A 132 -21.63 -29.95 8.42
CA GLN A 132 -20.76 -31.12 8.44
C GLN A 132 -20.86 -31.81 9.80
N PHE A 133 -20.71 -33.13 9.80
CA PHE A 133 -20.84 -33.95 11.02
C PHE A 133 -22.19 -33.70 11.75
N GLY A 134 -23.26 -33.55 10.97
CA GLY A 134 -24.64 -33.43 11.48
C GLY A 134 -25.01 -32.08 12.10
N ARG A 135 -24.22 -31.02 11.90
CA ARG A 135 -24.56 -29.65 12.35
C ARG A 135 -23.82 -28.57 11.55
N ALA A 136 -24.24 -27.31 11.70
CA ALA A 136 -23.56 -26.17 11.10
C ALA A 136 -22.08 -26.08 11.53
N VAL A 137 -21.18 -25.80 10.60
CA VAL A 137 -19.72 -25.67 10.82
C VAL A 137 -19.41 -24.53 11.81
N GLY A 138 -20.19 -23.45 11.79
CA GLY A 138 -20.07 -22.34 12.73
C GLY A 138 -20.38 -22.70 14.19
N SER A 139 -20.97 -23.88 14.44
CA SER A 139 -21.27 -24.34 15.81
C SER A 139 -20.03 -24.87 16.56
N PHE A 140 -18.99 -25.31 15.83
CA PHE A 140 -17.76 -25.83 16.43
C PHE A 140 -16.95 -24.69 17.09
N GLN A 141 -16.51 -24.90 18.34
CA GLN A 141 -15.77 -23.88 19.12
C GLN A 141 -14.50 -23.41 18.41
N ALA A 142 -13.77 -24.30 17.73
CA ALA A 142 -12.59 -23.95 16.96
C ALA A 142 -12.89 -22.91 15.86
N VAL A 143 -14.05 -23.01 15.20
CA VAL A 143 -14.48 -22.05 14.17
C VAL A 143 -14.91 -20.73 14.82
N LYS A 144 -15.66 -20.78 15.93
CA LYS A 144 -16.08 -19.58 16.67
C LYS A 144 -14.90 -18.76 17.18
N HIS A 145 -13.92 -19.41 17.81
CA HIS A 145 -12.74 -18.73 18.33
C HIS A 145 -11.92 -18.10 17.20
N ARG A 146 -11.69 -18.82 16.09
CA ARG A 146 -11.03 -18.26 14.92
C ARG A 146 -11.74 -17.03 14.38
N LEU A 147 -13.06 -17.09 14.20
CA LEU A 147 -13.84 -15.94 13.69
C LEU A 147 -13.82 -14.75 14.66
N ALA A 148 -13.88 -14.99 15.97
CA ALA A 148 -13.76 -13.94 16.99
C ALA A 148 -12.38 -13.26 16.94
N ASP A 149 -11.31 -14.04 16.79
CA ASP A 149 -9.94 -13.56 16.64
C ASP A 149 -9.75 -12.71 15.38
N LEU A 150 -10.37 -13.11 14.27
CA LEU A 150 -10.38 -12.32 13.03
C LEU A 150 -11.16 -11.02 13.20
N TYR A 151 -12.33 -11.06 13.85
CA TYR A 151 -13.13 -9.87 14.14
C TYR A 151 -12.32 -8.83 14.93
N VAL A 152 -11.62 -9.25 15.99
CA VAL A 152 -10.77 -8.33 16.78
C VAL A 152 -9.68 -7.68 15.92
N ARG A 153 -9.05 -8.43 15.01
CA ARG A 153 -8.03 -7.88 14.09
C ARG A 153 -8.62 -6.86 13.12
N VAL A 154 -9.77 -7.16 12.55
CA VAL A 154 -10.48 -6.25 11.62
C VAL A 154 -10.87 -4.95 12.34
N GLU A 155 -11.39 -5.03 13.56
CA GLU A 155 -11.78 -3.83 14.31
C GLU A 155 -10.57 -3.01 14.79
N ALA A 156 -9.46 -3.66 15.17
CA ALA A 156 -8.21 -2.95 15.44
C ALA A 156 -7.69 -2.21 14.19
N ALA A 157 -7.70 -2.86 13.02
CA ALA A 157 -7.33 -2.24 11.76
C ALA A 157 -8.27 -1.08 11.37
N ARG A 158 -9.58 -1.25 11.58
CA ARG A 158 -10.59 -0.20 11.35
C ARG A 158 -10.34 1.03 12.21
N SER A 159 -10.07 0.83 13.51
CA SER A 159 -9.72 1.91 14.42
C SER A 159 -8.47 2.68 13.95
N ALA A 160 -7.42 1.96 13.55
CA ALA A 160 -6.20 2.57 13.01
C ALA A 160 -6.46 3.36 11.72
N ALA A 161 -7.27 2.83 10.79
CA ALA A 161 -7.64 3.52 9.57
C ALA A 161 -8.45 4.81 9.83
N TYR A 162 -9.38 4.79 10.80
CA TYR A 162 -10.11 6.00 11.20
C TYR A 162 -9.22 7.05 11.84
N HIS A 163 -8.23 6.64 12.65
CA HIS A 163 -7.23 7.56 13.16
C HIS A 163 -6.42 8.18 12.01
N ALA A 164 -5.95 7.37 11.07
CA ALA A 164 -5.18 7.84 9.91
C ALA A 164 -5.95 8.76 8.96
N ALA A 165 -7.28 8.62 8.88
CA ALA A 165 -8.11 9.54 8.13
C ALA A 165 -8.11 10.97 8.72
N ARG A 166 -7.91 11.10 10.03
CA ARG A 166 -7.82 12.39 10.74
C ARG A 166 -6.37 12.88 10.85
N GLU A 167 -5.43 11.95 11.00
CA GLU A 167 -4.01 12.19 11.14
C GLU A 167 -3.22 11.39 10.09
N PRO A 168 -3.10 11.91 8.85
CA PRO A 168 -2.46 11.19 7.75
C PRO A 168 -1.02 10.78 8.03
N GLU A 169 -0.32 11.42 8.99
CA GLU A 169 1.02 11.00 9.40
C GLU A 169 1.09 9.55 9.88
N SER A 170 -0.02 9.03 10.43
CA SER A 170 -0.15 7.63 10.85
C SER A 170 -0.55 6.66 9.72
N GLY A 171 -0.82 7.18 8.51
CA GLY A 171 -1.28 6.41 7.34
C GLY A 171 -0.45 5.16 7.04
N PRO A 172 0.88 5.21 6.95
CA PRO A 172 1.71 4.04 6.69
C PRO A 172 1.57 2.93 7.75
N LEU A 173 1.47 3.29 9.03
CA LEU A 173 1.32 2.32 10.11
C LEU A 173 -0.10 1.72 10.13
N ALA A 174 -1.12 2.53 9.89
CA ALA A 174 -2.50 2.06 9.73
C ALA A 174 -2.63 1.10 8.53
N LEU A 175 -1.97 1.42 7.41
CA LEU A 175 -1.91 0.55 6.24
C LEU A 175 -1.24 -0.79 6.57
N ALA A 176 -0.13 -0.77 7.31
CA ALA A 176 0.54 -2.00 7.74
C ALA A 176 -0.39 -2.91 8.55
N GLN A 177 -1.12 -2.34 9.52
CA GLN A 177 -2.09 -3.07 10.33
C GLN A 177 -3.25 -3.61 9.49
N ALA A 178 -3.77 -2.81 8.56
CA ALA A 178 -4.88 -3.19 7.71
C ALA A 178 -4.53 -4.27 6.68
N LEU A 179 -3.34 -4.19 6.05
CA LEU A 179 -2.85 -5.21 5.12
C LEU A 179 -2.62 -6.55 5.84
N GLU A 180 -2.04 -6.54 7.05
CA GLU A 180 -1.87 -7.76 7.83
C GLU A 180 -3.21 -8.40 8.20
N ALA A 181 -4.17 -7.58 8.66
CA ALA A 181 -5.52 -8.04 8.96
C ALA A 181 -6.21 -8.61 7.70
N ALA A 182 -6.09 -7.94 6.55
CA ALA A 182 -6.64 -8.42 5.29
C ALA A 182 -6.01 -9.76 4.86
N ARG A 183 -4.68 -9.89 4.90
CA ARG A 183 -4.01 -11.15 4.53
C ARG A 183 -4.43 -12.31 5.42
N ILE A 184 -4.45 -12.11 6.74
CA ILE A 184 -4.83 -13.16 7.70
C ILE A 184 -6.30 -13.55 7.52
N THR A 185 -7.20 -12.57 7.50
CA THR A 185 -8.65 -12.82 7.40
C THR A 185 -9.03 -13.47 6.08
N THR A 186 -8.46 -13.03 4.96
CA THR A 186 -8.77 -13.62 3.65
C THR A 186 -8.15 -15.02 3.48
N GLY A 187 -7.00 -15.29 4.10
CA GLY A 187 -6.42 -16.63 4.16
C GLY A 187 -7.30 -17.60 4.95
N GLU A 188 -7.75 -17.21 6.14
CA GLU A 188 -8.69 -18.02 6.93
C GLU A 188 -10.05 -18.16 6.24
N ALA A 189 -10.53 -17.13 5.53
CA ALA A 189 -11.75 -17.22 4.73
C ALA A 189 -11.66 -18.37 3.72
N VAL A 190 -10.58 -18.46 2.94
CA VAL A 190 -10.39 -19.58 1.99
C VAL A 190 -10.38 -20.93 2.72
N GLN A 191 -9.69 -21.02 3.86
CA GLN A 191 -9.64 -22.27 4.64
C GLN A 191 -11.00 -22.70 5.20
N LEU A 192 -11.78 -21.76 5.74
CA LEU A 192 -13.10 -22.02 6.33
C LEU A 192 -14.16 -22.35 5.28
N HIS A 193 -13.99 -21.89 4.03
CA HIS A 193 -14.82 -22.34 2.91
C HIS A 193 -14.43 -23.74 2.43
N GLY A 194 -13.20 -24.18 2.68
CA GLY A 194 -12.67 -25.47 2.22
C GLY A 194 -12.47 -25.48 0.70
N GLY A 195 -12.72 -26.63 0.06
CA GLY A 195 -12.46 -26.80 -1.38
C GLY A 195 -13.12 -25.75 -2.28
N ILE A 196 -14.36 -25.35 -1.98
CA ILE A 196 -15.09 -24.36 -2.78
C ILE A 196 -14.40 -22.98 -2.77
N GLY A 197 -13.72 -22.63 -1.67
CA GLY A 197 -13.00 -21.37 -1.52
C GLY A 197 -11.82 -21.21 -2.48
N PHE A 198 -11.36 -22.31 -3.09
CA PHE A 198 -10.28 -22.32 -4.09
C PHE A 198 -10.80 -22.42 -5.54
N THR A 199 -12.10 -22.62 -5.75
CA THR A 199 -12.71 -22.73 -7.08
C THR A 199 -13.15 -21.37 -7.62
N TRP A 200 -13.27 -21.23 -8.94
CA TRP A 200 -13.81 -20.03 -9.58
C TRP A 200 -15.30 -19.76 -9.31
N GLU A 201 -15.99 -20.73 -8.71
CA GLU A 201 -17.41 -20.65 -8.35
C GLU A 201 -17.65 -19.80 -7.10
N HIS A 202 -16.61 -19.52 -6.31
CA HIS A 202 -16.71 -18.75 -5.08
C HIS A 202 -15.77 -17.55 -5.06
N GLU A 203 -16.22 -16.42 -4.50
CA GLU A 203 -15.46 -15.17 -4.53
C GLU A 203 -14.36 -15.05 -3.46
N ALA A 204 -14.27 -16.00 -2.52
CA ALA A 204 -13.28 -15.98 -1.43
C ALA A 204 -11.84 -15.78 -1.93
N HIS A 205 -11.47 -16.46 -3.03
CA HIS A 205 -10.14 -16.32 -3.61
C HIS A 205 -9.88 -14.90 -4.16
N ARG A 206 -10.91 -14.13 -4.53
CA ARG A 206 -10.75 -12.76 -5.07
C ARG A 206 -10.27 -11.82 -3.97
N TYR A 207 -10.84 -11.93 -2.77
CA TYR A 207 -10.41 -11.18 -1.59
C TYR A 207 -8.96 -11.51 -1.22
N LEU A 208 -8.59 -12.80 -1.23
CA LEU A 208 -7.21 -13.22 -0.98
C LEU A 208 -6.23 -12.67 -2.03
N LYS A 209 -6.58 -12.75 -3.33
CA LYS A 209 -5.77 -12.21 -4.42
C LYS A 209 -5.55 -10.70 -4.27
N ARG A 210 -6.58 -9.94 -3.90
CA ARG A 210 -6.47 -8.51 -3.60
C ARG A 210 -5.54 -8.24 -2.42
N ALA A 211 -5.79 -8.88 -1.26
CA ALA A 211 -4.98 -8.67 -0.07
C ALA A 211 -3.49 -8.98 -0.31
N ALA A 212 -3.20 -10.10 -1.00
CA ALA A 212 -1.82 -10.48 -1.34
C ALA A 212 -1.19 -9.53 -2.37
N GLY A 213 -1.95 -9.06 -3.36
CA GLY A 213 -1.49 -8.09 -4.35
C GLY A 213 -1.16 -6.74 -3.72
N ASP A 214 -2.03 -6.26 -2.84
CA ASP A 214 -1.94 -4.94 -2.20
C ASP A 214 -0.75 -4.87 -1.25
N GLU A 215 -0.50 -5.92 -0.46
CA GLU A 215 0.67 -5.98 0.42
C GLU A 215 1.98 -5.87 -0.36
N LEU A 216 2.07 -6.53 -1.52
CA LEU A 216 3.26 -6.46 -2.37
C LEU A 216 3.39 -5.12 -3.12
N LEU A 217 2.27 -4.50 -3.47
CA LEU A 217 2.23 -3.28 -4.28
C LEU A 217 2.50 -2.02 -3.45
N PHE A 218 1.87 -1.90 -2.28
CA PHE A 218 1.90 -0.67 -1.48
C PHE A 218 2.97 -0.66 -0.40
N GLY A 219 3.70 -1.77 -0.25
CA GLY A 219 4.79 -1.92 0.71
C GLY A 219 4.51 -3.11 1.62
N PRO A 220 5.38 -4.14 1.61
CA PRO A 220 5.27 -5.24 2.55
C PRO A 220 5.15 -4.73 3.98
N VAL A 221 4.31 -5.38 4.80
CA VAL A 221 3.96 -4.91 6.15
C VAL A 221 5.20 -4.56 6.99
N HIS A 222 6.27 -5.36 6.89
CA HIS A 222 7.52 -5.09 7.62
C HIS A 222 8.16 -3.75 7.22
N ARG A 223 8.18 -3.38 5.94
CA ARG A 223 8.77 -2.10 5.51
C ARG A 223 7.99 -0.89 5.98
N LEU A 224 6.65 -1.00 6.04
CA LEU A 224 5.80 0.05 6.57
C LEU A 224 6.03 0.22 8.09
N ARG A 225 6.21 -0.89 8.81
CA ARG A 225 6.57 -0.89 10.24
C ARG A 225 7.98 -0.33 10.47
N ASP A 226 8.96 -0.73 9.66
CA ASP A 226 10.33 -0.21 9.72
C ASP A 226 10.35 1.30 9.52
N HIS A 227 9.64 1.80 8.49
CA HIS A 227 9.51 3.23 8.26
C HIS A 227 8.86 3.97 9.44
N ALA A 228 7.82 3.39 10.04
CA ALA A 228 7.19 3.98 11.22
C ALA A 228 8.14 3.99 12.44
N ALA A 229 8.93 2.94 12.63
CA ALA A 229 9.91 2.83 13.70
C ALA A 229 11.05 3.85 13.56
N GLU A 230 11.56 4.04 12.34
CA GLU A 230 12.54 5.08 12.00
C GLU A 230 12.00 6.47 12.34
N ARG A 231 10.76 6.77 11.93
CA ARG A 231 10.13 8.07 12.21
C ARG A 231 9.85 8.31 13.69
N ALA A 232 9.57 7.25 14.45
CA ALA A 232 9.41 7.32 15.90
C ALA A 232 10.75 7.36 16.66
N GLY A 233 11.89 7.24 15.96
CA GLY A 233 13.22 7.25 16.58
C GLY A 233 13.50 6.04 17.47
N LEU A 234 12.79 4.93 17.30
CA LEU A 234 12.86 3.76 18.21
C LEU A 234 14.25 3.11 18.27
N PHE A 235 15.06 3.28 17.22
CA PHE A 235 16.40 2.71 17.10
C PHE A 235 17.50 3.78 17.01
N GLY A 236 17.18 5.04 17.33
CA GLY A 236 18.18 6.09 17.47
C GLY A 236 19.12 5.79 18.66
N PRO A 237 20.34 6.35 18.69
CA PRO A 237 21.17 6.26 19.88
C PRO A 237 20.38 6.82 21.06
N ALA A 238 20.24 6.03 22.13
CA ALA A 238 19.68 6.53 23.37
C ALA A 238 20.48 7.77 23.77
N ASP A 239 19.82 8.91 23.91
CA ASP A 239 20.49 10.11 24.42
C ASP A 239 21.18 9.75 25.73
N ALA A 240 22.51 9.73 25.68
CA ALA A 240 23.35 9.55 26.84
C ALA A 240 23.32 10.84 27.66
N ALA A 241 22.19 11.16 28.30
CA ALA A 241 22.12 12.05 29.47
C ALA A 241 20.69 12.18 30.03
N SER A 242 20.47 11.55 31.18
CA SER A 242 20.19 12.38 32.35
C SER A 242 20.96 11.77 33.52
N GLY A 243 22.19 12.26 33.72
CA GLY A 243 22.94 12.01 34.93
C GLY A 243 22.10 12.42 36.13
N VAL A 244 21.73 11.43 36.95
CA VAL A 244 21.21 11.71 38.28
C VAL A 244 22.36 12.34 39.05
N PRO A 245 22.25 13.60 39.54
CA PRO A 245 23.25 14.12 40.45
C PRO A 245 23.17 13.27 41.72
N HIS A 246 24.24 12.52 41.99
CA HIS A 246 24.40 11.84 43.26
C HIS A 246 24.46 12.94 44.34
N GLY A 247 23.34 13.11 45.05
CA GLY A 247 23.20 14.08 46.12
C GLY A 247 24.27 13.85 47.17
N ALA A 248 25.07 14.89 47.40
CA ALA A 248 26.01 14.98 48.49
C ALA A 248 25.28 15.25 49.83
N GLY A 249 25.57 14.44 50.84
CA GLY A 249 25.35 14.73 52.27
C GLY A 249 23.92 14.51 52.81
N VAL A 250 23.69 14.13 54.07
CA VAL A 250 24.51 14.18 55.28
C VAL A 250 24.02 13.11 56.28
N ARG A 251 24.92 12.73 57.19
CA ARG A 251 24.65 12.03 58.46
C ARG A 251 23.68 12.78 59.37
#